data_AF-A0A251VTQ2-F1
#
_entry.id   AF-A0A251VTQ2-F1
#
_cell.length_a   1.000
_cell.length_b   1.000
_cell.length_c   1.000
_cell.angle_alpha   90.00
_cell.angle_beta   90.00
_cell.angle_gamma   90.00
#
_symmetry.space_group_name_H-M   'P 1'
#
loop_
_entity.id
_entity.type
_entity.pdbx_description
1 polymer ?
#
loop_
_entity_poly.entity_id
_entity_poly.type
_entity_poly.pdbx_seq_one_letter_code
_entity_poly.pdbx_strand_id
1 'polypeptide(L)'
;MWAIIELYSQKPHFAPLKEMNEDCREGLAIAHFVTFGNLVQRLPDLKPNDPVDIINNSLETLSDLETHGFDVGPVRGRLNQLLSLKTKMCRHQDTLKEVEKEIETCKHEKSMVEKEIDELKEKTRALQSKSEQIATKQKAKEEELMRMQTNDLEVDFEKLAATPL
;
A
#
# COMPACT_ATOMS: atom_id res chain seq x y z
N MET A 1 -27.61 -10.10 -28.47
CA MET A 1 -28.42 -9.18 -29.30
C MET A 1 -27.58 -8.03 -29.85
N TRP A 2 -26.80 -7.32 -29.02
CA TRP A 2 -25.88 -6.25 -29.47
C TRP A 2 -24.82 -6.70 -30.49
N ALA A 3 -24.12 -7.82 -30.24
CA ALA A 3 -23.11 -8.38 -31.17
C ALA A 3 -23.68 -8.74 -32.56
N ILE A 4 -24.96 -9.11 -32.63
CA ILE A 4 -25.64 -9.44 -33.89
C ILE A 4 -25.94 -8.13 -34.66
N ILE A 5 -26.43 -7.10 -33.97
CA ILE A 5 -26.72 -5.80 -34.59
C ILE A 5 -25.45 -5.17 -35.18
N GLU A 6 -24.33 -5.26 -34.45
CA GLU A 6 -23.04 -4.75 -34.91
C GLU A 6 -22.57 -5.47 -36.17
N LEU A 7 -22.65 -6.82 -36.20
CA LEU A 7 -22.31 -7.63 -37.36
C LEU A 7 -23.15 -7.30 -38.60
N TYR A 8 -24.46 -7.13 -38.44
CA TYR A 8 -25.38 -6.80 -39.54
C TYR A 8 -25.27 -5.34 -40.04
N SER A 9 -24.64 -4.46 -39.25
CA SER A 9 -24.39 -3.07 -39.65
C SER A 9 -23.12 -2.87 -40.48
N GLN A 10 -22.20 -3.84 -40.44
CA GLN A 10 -20.92 -3.78 -41.14
C GLN A 10 -21.11 -3.77 -42.65
N LYS A 11 -20.32 -2.93 -43.35
CA LYS A 11 -20.28 -2.85 -44.82
C LYS A 11 -18.82 -2.87 -45.32
N PRO A 12 -18.07 -3.96 -45.07
CA PRO A 12 -16.70 -4.10 -45.54
C PRO A 12 -16.63 -4.06 -47.06
N HIS A 13 -15.58 -3.41 -47.58
CA HIS A 13 -15.40 -3.21 -49.01
C HIS A 13 -14.74 -4.41 -49.71
N PHE A 14 -14.01 -5.25 -48.98
CA PHE A 14 -13.29 -6.42 -49.50
C PHE A 14 -12.43 -6.16 -50.76
N ALA A 15 -11.98 -4.92 -50.94
CA ALA A 15 -11.18 -4.51 -52.09
C ALA A 15 -9.92 -5.37 -52.29
N PRO A 16 -9.21 -5.84 -51.24
CA PRO A 16 -8.09 -6.77 -51.41
C PRO A 16 -8.44 -8.09 -52.11
N LEU A 17 -9.71 -8.51 -52.09
CA LEU A 17 -10.17 -9.79 -52.65
C LEU A 17 -10.65 -9.68 -54.11
N LYS A 18 -10.55 -8.50 -54.73
CA LYS A 18 -11.14 -8.22 -56.06
C LYS A 18 -10.59 -9.12 -57.18
N GLU A 19 -9.31 -9.45 -57.13
CA GLU A 19 -8.63 -10.25 -58.16
C GLU A 19 -8.85 -11.76 -58.00
N MET A 20 -9.56 -12.18 -56.95
CA MET A 20 -9.86 -13.60 -56.71
C MET A 20 -11.10 -14.05 -57.51
N ASN A 21 -11.12 -15.33 -57.87
CA ASN A 21 -12.32 -15.95 -58.41
C ASN A 21 -13.47 -15.88 -57.40
N GLU A 22 -14.70 -16.00 -57.89
CA GLU A 22 -15.91 -15.79 -57.09
C GLU A 22 -16.01 -16.71 -55.88
N ASP A 23 -15.80 -18.01 -56.06
CA ASP A 23 -15.88 -19.00 -54.98
C ASP A 23 -14.88 -18.70 -53.86
N CYS A 24 -13.63 -18.39 -54.22
CA CYS A 24 -12.60 -18.04 -53.24
C CYS A 24 -12.88 -16.71 -52.55
N ARG A 25 -13.35 -15.70 -53.29
CA ARG A 25 -13.68 -14.37 -52.76
C ARG A 25 -14.81 -14.46 -51.74
N GLU A 26 -15.87 -15.21 -52.05
CA GLU A 26 -17.01 -15.43 -51.15
C GLU A 26 -16.56 -16.17 -49.89
N GLY A 27 -15.82 -17.27 -50.04
CA GLY A 27 -15.31 -18.04 -48.91
C GLY A 27 -14.47 -17.20 -47.95
N LEU A 28 -13.59 -16.35 -48.47
CA LEU A 28 -12.78 -15.45 -47.65
C LEU A 28 -13.62 -14.35 -46.99
N ALA A 29 -14.57 -13.75 -47.70
CA ALA A 29 -15.47 -12.75 -47.11
C ALA A 29 -16.25 -13.33 -45.93
N ILE A 30 -16.77 -14.56 -46.06
CA ILE A 30 -17.44 -15.29 -44.97
C ILE A 30 -16.47 -15.51 -43.80
N ALA A 31 -15.24 -15.96 -44.07
CA ALA A 31 -14.25 -16.19 -43.03
C ALA A 31 -13.92 -14.91 -42.24
N HIS A 32 -13.85 -13.75 -42.90
CA HIS A 32 -13.62 -12.46 -42.24
C HIS A 32 -14.81 -12.06 -41.35
N PHE A 33 -16.05 -12.23 -41.82
CA PHE A 33 -17.24 -11.99 -41.00
C PHE A 33 -17.30 -12.90 -39.78
N VAL A 34 -16.97 -14.19 -39.93
CA VAL A 34 -16.90 -15.14 -38.81
C VAL A 34 -15.83 -14.71 -37.81
N THR A 35 -14.66 -14.29 -38.31
CA THR A 35 -13.55 -13.82 -37.46
C THR A 35 -13.95 -12.57 -36.67
N PHE A 36 -14.53 -11.57 -37.32
CA PHE A 36 -15.05 -10.38 -36.64
C PHE A 36 -16.15 -10.73 -35.63
N GLY A 37 -17.12 -11.56 -36.01
CA GLY A 37 -18.18 -12.02 -35.12
C GLY A 37 -17.64 -12.72 -33.87
N ASN A 38 -16.65 -13.59 -34.02
CA ASN A 38 -16.00 -14.26 -32.91
C ASN A 38 -15.24 -13.29 -31.99
N LEU A 39 -14.65 -12.21 -32.52
CA LEU A 39 -14.03 -11.17 -31.71
C LEU A 39 -15.06 -10.42 -30.87
N VAL A 40 -16.15 -9.97 -31.50
CA VAL A 40 -17.22 -9.23 -30.83
C VAL A 40 -17.90 -10.09 -29.77
N GLN A 41 -18.12 -11.38 -30.04
CA GLN A 41 -18.74 -12.30 -29.07
C GLN A 41 -17.87 -12.56 -27.85
N ARG A 42 -16.55 -12.63 -28.00
CA ARG A 42 -15.61 -12.86 -26.88
C ARG A 42 -15.29 -11.60 -26.09
N LEU A 43 -15.49 -10.41 -26.68
CA LEU A 43 -15.14 -9.13 -26.07
C LEU A 43 -15.72 -8.91 -24.66
N PRO A 44 -16.98 -9.29 -24.34
CA PRO A 44 -17.54 -9.15 -23.00
C PRO A 44 -16.90 -10.06 -21.96
N ASP A 45 -16.33 -11.20 -22.38
CA ASP A 45 -15.73 -12.19 -21.49
C ASP A 45 -14.29 -11.81 -21.11
N LEU A 46 -13.66 -10.88 -21.84
CA LEU A 46 -12.31 -10.39 -21.56
C LEU A 46 -12.27 -9.56 -20.28
N LYS A 47 -11.35 -9.94 -19.39
CA LYS A 47 -11.11 -9.31 -18.10
C LYS A 47 -9.77 -8.58 -18.10
N PRO A 48 -9.61 -7.53 -17.29
CA PRO A 48 -8.33 -6.85 -17.12
C PRO A 48 -7.18 -7.75 -16.65
N ASN A 49 -7.49 -8.88 -15.99
CA ASN A 49 -6.49 -9.82 -15.51
C ASN A 49 -6.06 -10.86 -16.56
N ASP A 50 -6.74 -10.94 -17.70
CA ASP A 50 -6.40 -11.89 -18.76
C ASP A 50 -5.02 -11.57 -19.35
N PRO A 51 -4.28 -12.56 -19.90
CA PRO A 51 -2.99 -12.34 -20.55
C PRO A 51 -3.05 -11.22 -21.59
N VAL A 52 -2.03 -10.34 -21.59
CA VAL A 52 -1.96 -9.19 -22.51
C VAL A 52 -1.95 -9.67 -23.97
N ASP A 53 -1.32 -10.80 -24.23
CA ASP A 53 -1.21 -11.39 -25.56
C ASP A 53 -2.58 -11.69 -26.19
N ILE A 54 -3.59 -12.05 -25.40
CA ILE A 54 -4.96 -12.29 -25.92
C ILE A 54 -5.54 -10.99 -26.49
N ILE A 55 -5.31 -9.86 -25.81
CA ILE A 55 -5.78 -8.54 -26.23
C ILE A 55 -4.98 -8.08 -27.44
N ASN A 56 -3.66 -8.24 -27.43
CA ASN A 56 -2.79 -7.86 -28.55
C ASN A 56 -3.10 -8.65 -29.83
N ASN A 57 -3.26 -9.98 -29.74
CA ASN A 57 -3.64 -10.82 -30.87
C ASN A 57 -5.01 -10.38 -31.45
N SER A 58 -5.94 -9.96 -30.58
CA SER A 58 -7.23 -9.42 -31.01
C SER A 58 -7.07 -8.09 -31.75
N LEU A 59 -6.18 -7.19 -31.29
CA LEU A 59 -5.86 -5.92 -31.95
C LEU A 59 -5.18 -6.13 -33.31
N GLU A 60 -4.28 -7.11 -33.44
CA GLU A 60 -3.67 -7.50 -34.71
C GLU A 60 -4.73 -8.00 -35.69
N THR A 61 -5.62 -8.90 -35.24
CA THR A 61 -6.73 -9.40 -36.05
C THR A 61 -7.65 -8.26 -36.51
N LEU A 62 -7.95 -7.29 -35.65
CA LEU A 62 -8.73 -6.11 -36.05
C LEU A 62 -8.01 -5.25 -37.09
N SER A 63 -6.69 -5.19 -37.05
CA SER A 63 -5.90 -4.43 -38.03
C SER A 63 -6.00 -5.07 -39.41
N ASP A 64 -5.97 -6.41 -39.49
CA ASP A 64 -6.20 -7.16 -40.73
C ASP A 64 -7.63 -6.95 -41.27
N LEU A 65 -8.64 -7.07 -40.40
CA LEU A 65 -10.04 -6.84 -40.77
C LEU A 65 -10.29 -5.41 -41.25
N GLU A 66 -9.63 -4.41 -40.67
CA GLU A 66 -9.73 -3.01 -41.12
C GLU A 66 -9.27 -2.83 -42.57
N THR A 67 -8.24 -3.57 -43.01
CA THR A 67 -7.80 -3.54 -44.42
C THR A 67 -8.85 -4.06 -45.41
N HIS A 68 -9.81 -4.85 -44.92
CA HIS A 68 -10.94 -5.36 -45.68
C HIS A 68 -12.19 -4.48 -45.55
N GLY A 69 -12.12 -3.38 -44.79
CA GLY A 69 -13.16 -2.37 -44.66
C GLY A 69 -14.10 -2.54 -43.47
N PHE A 70 -13.76 -3.39 -42.50
CA PHE A 70 -14.54 -3.50 -41.27
C PHE A 70 -14.39 -2.23 -40.42
N ASP A 71 -15.50 -1.74 -39.86
CA ASP A 71 -15.47 -0.74 -38.80
C ASP A 71 -15.11 -1.41 -37.48
N VAL A 72 -13.82 -1.32 -37.14
CA VAL A 72 -13.24 -1.91 -35.93
C VAL A 72 -13.10 -0.92 -34.79
N GLY A 73 -13.45 0.36 -34.99
CA GLY A 73 -13.26 1.43 -34.02
C GLY A 73 -13.83 1.13 -32.63
N PRO A 74 -15.11 0.70 -32.51
CA PRO A 74 -15.71 0.36 -31.23
C PRO A 74 -14.98 -0.78 -30.49
N VAL A 75 -14.68 -1.87 -31.19
CA VAL A 75 -14.02 -3.05 -30.62
C VAL A 75 -12.59 -2.69 -30.19
N ARG A 76 -11.84 -2.00 -31.05
CA ARG A 76 -10.49 -1.52 -30.75
C ARG A 76 -10.48 -0.58 -29.54
N GLY A 77 -11.43 0.35 -29.48
CA GLY A 77 -11.59 1.26 -28.35
C GLY A 77 -11.79 0.51 -27.03
N ARG A 78 -12.63 -0.53 -27.03
CA ARG A 78 -12.85 -1.37 -25.84
C ARG A 78 -11.61 -2.16 -25.42
N LEU A 79 -10.89 -2.76 -26.37
CA LEU A 79 -9.64 -3.47 -26.09
C LEU A 79 -8.57 -2.53 -25.51
N ASN A 80 -8.44 -1.32 -26.05
CA ASN A 80 -7.52 -0.30 -25.52
C ASN A 80 -7.90 0.17 -24.11
N GLN A 81 -9.20 0.29 -23.82
CA GLN A 81 -9.67 0.57 -22.46
C GLN A 81 -9.28 -0.54 -21.48
N LEU A 82 -9.41 -1.82 -21.89
CA LEU A 82 -8.99 -2.96 -21.08
C LEU A 82 -7.49 -2.93 -20.79
N LEU A 83 -6.64 -2.63 -21.79
CA LEU A 83 -5.20 -2.45 -21.59
C LEU A 83 -4.91 -1.32 -20.60
N SER A 84 -5.57 -0.16 -20.75
CA SER A 84 -5.40 0.98 -19.84
C SER A 84 -5.77 0.63 -18.39
N LEU A 85 -6.87 -0.10 -18.20
CA LEU A 85 -7.29 -0.58 -16.88
C LEU A 85 -6.26 -1.53 -16.28
N LYS A 86 -5.75 -2.48 -17.07
CA LYS A 86 -4.71 -3.40 -16.62
C LYS A 86 -3.45 -2.66 -16.16
N THR A 87 -2.96 -1.69 -16.95
CA THR A 87 -1.80 -0.87 -16.55
C THR A 87 -2.04 -0.12 -15.24
N LYS A 88 -3.25 0.42 -15.03
CA LYS A 88 -3.61 1.08 -13.77
C LYS A 88 -3.63 0.09 -12.61
N MET A 89 -4.18 -1.11 -12.79
CA MET A 89 -4.21 -2.15 -11.76
C MET A 89 -2.80 -2.57 -11.35
N CYS A 90 -1.89 -2.80 -12.30
CA CYS A 90 -0.50 -3.13 -12.00
C CYS A 90 0.18 -2.03 -11.16
N ARG A 91 0.02 -0.76 -11.56
CA ARG A 91 0.57 0.37 -10.78
C ARG A 91 0.01 0.42 -9.37
N HIS A 92 -1.29 0.25 -9.20
CA HIS A 92 -1.90 0.22 -7.86
C HIS A 92 -1.40 -0.95 -7.02
N GLN A 93 -1.18 -2.12 -7.63
CA GLN A 93 -0.61 -3.27 -6.93
C GLN A 93 0.82 -3.02 -6.47
N ASP A 94 1.64 -2.34 -7.28
CA ASP A 94 3.00 -1.98 -6.89
C ASP A 94 3.01 -0.94 -5.76
N THR A 95 2.16 0.09 -5.85
CA THR A 95 1.97 1.07 -4.76
C THR A 95 1.49 0.41 -3.47
N LEU A 96 0.57 -0.55 -3.54
CA LEU A 96 0.10 -1.28 -2.36
C LEU A 96 1.25 -2.02 -1.67
N LYS A 97 2.10 -2.72 -2.43
CA LYS A 97 3.27 -3.41 -1.86
C LYS A 97 4.26 -2.45 -1.20
N GLU A 98 4.46 -1.27 -1.79
CA GLU A 98 5.33 -0.24 -1.22
C GLU A 98 4.77 0.29 0.11
N VAL A 99 3.48 0.62 0.16
CA VAL A 99 2.79 1.06 1.37
C VAL A 99 2.80 -0.03 2.45
N GLU A 100 2.55 -1.29 2.10
CA GLU A 100 2.64 -2.41 3.04
C GLU A 100 4.03 -2.53 3.67
N LYS A 101 5.09 -2.35 2.87
CA LYS A 101 6.47 -2.34 3.35
C LYS A 101 6.74 -1.17 4.30
N GLU A 102 6.28 0.04 3.97
CA GLU A 102 6.44 1.22 4.80
C GLU A 102 5.71 1.08 6.15
N ILE A 103 4.49 0.53 6.13
CA ILE A 103 3.73 0.21 7.34
C ILE A 103 4.51 -0.75 8.23
N GLU A 104 5.13 -1.79 7.66
CA GLU A 104 5.87 -2.77 8.44
C GLU A 104 7.15 -2.17 9.04
N THR A 105 7.85 -1.31 8.30
CA THR A 105 8.97 -0.51 8.83
C THR A 105 8.52 0.39 9.99
N CYS A 106 7.43 1.14 9.82
CA CYS A 106 6.90 2.03 10.84
C CYS A 106 6.49 1.27 12.13
N LYS A 107 5.86 0.10 11.99
CA LYS A 107 5.56 -0.77 13.13
C LYS A 107 6.81 -1.21 13.87
N HIS A 108 7.86 -1.59 13.15
CA HIS A 108 9.12 -2.00 13.75
C HIS A 108 9.77 -0.85 14.53
N GLU A 109 9.86 0.34 13.93
CA GLU A 109 10.38 1.54 14.57
C GLU A 109 9.57 1.92 15.82
N LYS A 110 8.23 1.89 15.72
CA LYS A 110 7.35 2.12 16.86
C LYS A 110 7.64 1.16 18.01
N SER A 111 7.83 -0.14 17.73
CA SER A 111 8.16 -1.13 18.75
C SER A 111 9.50 -0.85 19.44
N MET A 112 10.49 -0.37 18.69
CA MET A 112 11.79 0.03 19.26
C MET A 112 11.64 1.24 20.18
N VAL A 113 10.89 2.26 19.76
CA VAL A 113 10.61 3.44 20.60
C VAL A 113 9.83 3.05 21.86
N GLU A 114 8.85 2.14 21.76
CA GLU A 114 8.11 1.64 22.94
C GLU A 114 9.03 0.96 23.96
N LYS A 115 10.00 0.16 23.49
CA LYS A 115 11.01 -0.46 24.37
C LYS A 115 11.89 0.58 25.05
N GLU A 116 12.37 1.59 24.31
CA GLU A 116 13.17 2.67 24.89
C GLU A 116 12.39 3.46 25.94
N ILE A 117 11.10 3.73 25.69
CA ILE A 117 10.21 4.36 26.66
C ILE A 117 10.11 3.53 27.95
N ASP A 118 9.93 2.21 27.82
CA ASP A 118 9.82 1.34 28.99
C ASP A 118 11.14 1.25 29.77
N GLU A 119 12.29 1.20 29.10
CA GLU A 119 13.61 1.29 29.74
C GLU A 119 13.79 2.62 30.49
N LEU A 120 13.35 3.73 29.92
CA LEU A 120 13.40 5.05 30.57
C LEU A 120 12.47 5.12 31.79
N LYS A 121 11.29 4.50 31.73
CA LYS A 121 10.39 4.40 32.90
C LYS A 121 11.03 3.62 34.04
N GLU A 122 11.71 2.51 33.74
CA GLU A 122 12.44 1.72 34.75
C GLU A 122 13.57 2.54 35.39
N LYS A 123 14.39 3.22 34.58
CA LYS A 123 15.45 4.12 35.09
C LYS A 123 14.88 5.24 35.97
N THR A 124 13.75 5.82 35.58
CA THR A 124 13.08 6.87 36.35
C THR A 124 12.62 6.36 37.71
N ARG A 125 11.98 5.18 37.77
CA ARG A 125 11.58 4.54 39.03
C ARG A 125 12.77 4.26 39.95
N ALA A 126 13.87 3.75 39.40
CA ALA A 126 15.09 3.50 40.17
C ALA A 126 15.67 4.80 40.77
N LEU A 127 15.70 5.88 40.00
CA LEU A 127 16.15 7.20 40.47
C LEU A 127 15.23 7.79 41.55
N GLN A 128 13.91 7.66 41.40
CA GLN A 128 12.95 8.10 42.42
C GLN A 128 13.16 7.35 43.74
N SER A 129 13.26 6.02 43.71
CA SER A 129 13.54 5.24 44.92
C SER A 129 14.86 5.63 45.58
N LYS A 130 15.91 5.87 44.79
CA LYS A 130 17.20 6.36 45.32
C LYS A 130 17.06 7.75 45.96
N SER A 131 16.28 8.64 45.37
CA SER A 131 16.02 9.97 45.92
C SER A 131 15.30 9.91 47.26
N GLU A 132 14.28 9.06 47.39
CA GLU A 132 13.57 8.82 48.66
C GLU A 132 14.50 8.26 49.75
N GLN A 133 15.37 7.31 49.39
CA GLN A 133 16.39 6.78 50.31
C GLN A 133 17.39 7.85 50.77
N ILE A 134 17.77 8.78 49.90
CA ILE A 134 18.66 9.89 50.27
C ILE A 134 17.92 10.88 51.19
N ALA A 135 16.68 11.24 50.86
CA ALA A 135 15.87 12.17 51.67
C ALA A 135 15.62 11.63 53.10
N THR A 136 15.33 10.33 53.23
CA THR A 136 15.16 9.66 54.54
C THR A 136 16.47 9.66 55.35
N LYS A 137 17.61 9.35 54.72
CA LYS A 137 18.94 9.44 55.37
C LYS A 137 19.28 10.87 55.79
N GLN A 138 18.97 11.87 54.95
CA GLN A 138 19.19 13.28 55.26
C GLN A 138 18.37 13.67 56.49
N LYS A 139 17.07 13.33 56.53
CA LYS A 139 16.21 13.61 57.68
C LYS A 139 16.74 12.97 58.97
N ALA A 140 17.16 11.71 58.90
CA ALA A 140 17.74 11.02 60.06
C ALA A 140 19.04 11.69 60.56
N LYS A 141 19.88 12.19 59.64
CA LYS A 141 21.09 12.94 59.98
C LYS A 141 20.79 14.32 60.57
N GLU A 142 19.78 15.01 60.06
CA GLU A 142 19.30 16.28 60.62
C GLU A 142 18.79 16.09 62.06
N GLU A 143 18.00 15.04 62.30
CA GLU A 143 17.52 14.69 63.64
C GLU A 143 18.67 14.33 64.60
N GLU A 144 19.70 13.65 64.12
CA GLU A 144 20.91 13.35 64.90
C GLU A 144 21.69 14.62 65.26
N LEU A 145 21.84 15.54 64.30
CA LEU A 145 22.51 16.82 64.50
C LEU A 145 21.78 17.70 65.52
N MET A 146 20.45 17.78 65.42
CA MET A 146 19.60 18.47 66.40
C MET A 146 19.78 17.90 67.82
N ARG A 147 19.77 16.57 68.00
CA ARG A 147 19.99 15.95 69.32
C ARG A 147 21.36 16.28 69.91
N MET A 148 22.41 16.26 69.08
CA MET A 148 23.76 16.61 69.54
C MET A 148 23.83 18.06 70.02
N GLN A 149 23.21 19.00 69.30
CA GLN A 149 23.18 20.41 69.69
C GLN A 149 22.42 20.66 70.99
N THR A 150 21.30 19.97 71.24
CA THR A 150 20.55 20.10 72.49
C THR A 150 21.34 19.60 73.70
N ASN A 151 22.00 18.45 73.55
CA ASN A 151 22.81 17.87 74.63
C ASN A 151 24.02 18.76 74.98
N ASP A 152 24.63 19.41 73.99
CA ASP A 152 25.76 20.34 74.20
C ASP A 152 25.31 21.57 75.01
N LEU A 153 24.13 22.13 74.70
CA LEU A 153 23.51 23.22 75.47
C LEU A 153 23.17 22.83 76.91
N GLU A 154 22.70 21.60 77.14
CA GLU A 154 22.44 21.07 78.50
C GLU A 154 23.72 20.99 79.33
N VAL A 155 24.80 20.46 78.73
CA VAL A 155 26.11 20.34 79.39
C VAL A 155 26.71 21.72 79.69
N ASP A 156 26.55 22.70 78.80
CA ASP A 156 27.00 24.06 79.03
C ASP A 156 26.20 24.78 80.12
N PHE A 157 24.88 24.54 80.20
CA PHE A 157 24.03 25.03 81.29
C PHE A 157 24.45 24.45 82.65
N GLU A 158 24.70 23.13 82.72
CA GLU A 158 25.13 22.48 83.96
C GLU A 158 26.51 22.98 84.44
N LYS A 159 27.46 23.22 83.51
CA LYS A 159 28.76 23.80 83.84
C LYS A 159 28.67 25.22 84.37
N LEU A 160 27.81 26.07 83.77
CA LEU A 160 27.57 27.43 84.25
C LEU A 160 26.94 27.44 85.65
N ALA A 161 26.02 26.52 85.93
CA ALA A 161 25.40 26.37 87.26
C ALA A 161 26.35 25.80 88.33
N ALA A 162 27.36 25.03 87.92
CA ALA A 162 28.34 24.41 88.82
C ALA A 162 29.59 25.27 89.08
N THR A 163 29.73 26.44 88.42
CA THR A 163 30.87 27.34 88.65
C THR A 163 30.60 28.17 89.91
N PRO A 164 31.42 28.09 90.99
CA PRO A 164 31.19 28.85 92.22
C PRO A 164 31.42 30.35 92.01
N LEU A 165 30.58 31.18 92.67
CA LEU A 165 30.65 32.66 92.72
C LEU A 165 31.99 33.19 93.23
#